data_AF-A0A1Y3QVP3-F1
#
_entry.id   AF-A0A1Y3QVP3-F1
#
_cell.length_a   1.000
_cell.length_b   1.000
_cell.length_c   1.000
_cell.angle_alpha   90.00
_cell.angle_beta   90.00
_cell.angle_gamma   90.00
#
_symmetry.space_group_name_H-M   'P 1'
#
loop_
_entity.id
_entity.type
_entity.pdbx_description
1 polymer ?
#
loop_
_entity_poly.entity_id
_entity_poly.type
_entity_poly.pdbx_seq_one_letter_code
_entity_poly.pdbx_strand_id
1 'polypeptide(L)'
;MEAIWHPQLSDPSGARDAKPRRFGLTMVIDKGLGMHAFEDLLETAGDHVDLVKFAFGTSPLYPDGVLRRKIALARRRGVSVMPGGTLLETAVRQDMVPSFFRAALELGFDAVEVSDGTIELPRPLRTELISMARSLGLRVFTEFGKKKAGSRLDAVELLRVAEEDREAGADLVIVEARESGTVGLFDEGGGLREGELERVRRIVGDHRRFLWEAPRKEQQVALLLAFGPQVNLGNIPARDVLALEAMRRGLRSDTFGLQRCVPEYVI
;
A
#
# COMPACT_ATOMS: atom_id res chain seq x y z
N MET A 1 16.36 5.17 -25.02
CA MET A 1 15.58 5.33 -26.26
C MET A 1 14.54 6.38 -26.01
N GLU A 2 14.34 7.31 -26.94
CA GLU A 2 13.20 8.23 -26.87
C GLU A 2 11.90 7.43 -27.00
N ALA A 3 10.87 7.82 -26.25
CA ALA A 3 9.59 7.14 -26.28
C ALA A 3 8.92 7.36 -27.65
N ILE A 4 8.49 6.27 -28.30
CA ILE A 4 7.78 6.33 -29.59
C ILE A 4 6.40 6.98 -29.43
N TRP A 5 5.74 6.77 -28.28
CA TRP A 5 4.43 7.33 -27.99
C TRP A 5 4.51 8.81 -27.61
N HIS A 6 3.57 9.60 -28.13
CA HIS A 6 3.45 11.01 -27.74
C HIS A 6 3.21 11.14 -26.22
N PRO A 7 3.87 12.08 -25.51
CA PRO A 7 3.76 12.20 -24.05
C PRO A 7 2.32 12.37 -23.56
N GLN A 8 1.47 13.12 -24.28
CA GLN A 8 0.06 13.28 -23.92
C GLN A 8 -0.77 12.00 -24.06
N LEU A 9 -0.37 11.08 -24.96
CA LEU A 9 -1.01 9.76 -25.05
C LEU A 9 -0.54 8.85 -23.92
N SER A 10 0.67 9.09 -23.40
CA SER A 10 1.24 8.32 -22.30
C SER A 10 0.72 8.76 -20.94
N ASP A 11 0.39 10.04 -20.75
CA ASP A 11 -0.25 10.56 -19.53
C ASP A 11 -1.24 11.71 -19.83
N PRO A 12 -2.46 11.39 -20.29
CA PRO A 12 -3.47 12.42 -20.57
C PRO A 12 -3.96 13.18 -19.33
N SER A 13 -3.87 12.60 -18.12
CA SER A 13 -4.20 13.32 -16.88
C SER A 13 -3.11 14.34 -16.50
N GLY A 14 -1.87 14.10 -16.95
CA GLY A 14 -0.70 14.92 -16.64
C GLY A 14 -0.44 15.08 -15.14
N ALA A 15 -0.97 14.18 -14.31
CA ALA A 15 -0.96 14.28 -12.86
C ALA A 15 0.00 13.25 -12.21
N ARG A 16 0.68 12.43 -13.03
CA ARG A 16 1.50 11.33 -12.55
C ARG A 16 2.96 11.76 -12.32
N ASP A 17 3.38 11.71 -11.06
CA ASP A 17 4.78 11.93 -10.70
C ASP A 17 5.68 10.74 -11.08
N ALA A 18 6.94 11.05 -11.41
CA ALA A 18 8.01 10.08 -11.56
C ALA A 18 8.53 9.57 -10.20
N LYS A 19 9.28 8.46 -10.21
CA LYS A 19 9.97 7.97 -9.02
C LYS A 19 11.19 8.85 -8.66
N PRO A 20 11.56 8.99 -7.37
CA PRO A 20 10.86 8.48 -6.19
C PRO A 20 9.60 9.28 -5.88
N ARG A 21 8.47 8.60 -5.72
CA ARG A 21 7.17 9.24 -5.54
C ARG A 21 6.93 9.62 -4.09
N ARG A 22 6.31 10.79 -3.91
CA ARG A 22 5.78 11.24 -2.61
C ARG A 22 4.34 10.82 -2.41
N PHE A 23 3.54 10.86 -3.49
CA PHE A 23 2.12 10.56 -3.50
C PHE A 23 1.76 9.68 -4.71
N GLY A 24 0.54 9.16 -4.75
CA GLY A 24 0.12 8.22 -5.78
C GLY A 24 0.90 6.91 -5.71
N LEU A 25 1.23 6.47 -4.50
CA LEU A 25 2.00 5.26 -4.28
C LEU A 25 1.19 4.02 -4.67
N THR A 26 1.89 3.00 -5.17
CA THR A 26 1.33 1.67 -5.45
C THR A 26 2.07 0.64 -4.60
N MET A 27 1.37 0.03 -3.65
CA MET A 27 1.87 -1.12 -2.88
C MET A 27 1.26 -2.42 -3.43
N VAL A 28 2.12 -3.26 -4.00
CA VAL A 28 1.79 -4.60 -4.46
C VAL A 28 1.81 -5.57 -3.28
N ILE A 29 0.81 -6.47 -3.22
CA ILE A 29 0.81 -7.60 -2.30
C ILE A 29 1.34 -8.86 -2.98
N ASP A 30 2.38 -9.45 -2.41
CA ASP A 30 2.99 -10.69 -2.87
C ASP A 30 2.66 -11.85 -1.92
N LYS A 31 1.89 -12.81 -2.41
CA LYS A 31 1.41 -13.97 -1.64
C LYS A 31 2.15 -15.28 -1.96
N GLY A 32 3.26 -15.21 -2.68
CA GLY A 32 3.97 -16.42 -3.14
C GLY A 32 4.39 -16.39 -4.60
N LEU A 33 4.61 -15.21 -5.20
CA LEU A 33 5.09 -15.16 -6.58
C LEU A 33 6.44 -15.88 -6.69
N GLY A 34 6.56 -16.76 -7.68
CA GLY A 34 7.84 -17.35 -8.06
C GLY A 34 8.83 -16.27 -8.51
N MET A 35 10.13 -16.58 -8.45
CA MET A 35 11.19 -15.61 -8.78
C MET A 35 11.02 -15.02 -10.20
N HIS A 36 10.74 -15.86 -11.20
CA HIS A 36 10.56 -15.41 -12.58
C HIS A 36 9.34 -14.50 -12.75
N ALA A 37 8.19 -14.85 -12.16
CA ALA A 37 7.02 -13.98 -12.19
C ALA A 37 7.27 -12.64 -11.47
N PHE A 38 8.11 -12.63 -10.43
CA PHE A 38 8.50 -11.41 -9.73
C PHE A 38 9.48 -10.56 -10.56
N GLU A 39 10.40 -11.20 -11.29
CA GLU A 39 11.27 -10.55 -12.28
C GLU A 39 10.43 -9.90 -13.38
N ASP A 40 9.53 -10.66 -14.01
CA ASP A 40 8.65 -10.20 -15.08
C ASP A 40 7.79 -9.01 -14.63
N LEU A 41 7.25 -9.05 -13.40
CA LEU A 41 6.51 -7.95 -12.80
C LEU A 41 7.35 -6.66 -12.75
N LEU A 42 8.57 -6.75 -12.22
CA LEU A 42 9.42 -5.58 -12.03
C LEU A 42 10.03 -5.08 -13.35
N GLU A 43 10.25 -5.96 -14.32
CA GLU A 43 10.66 -5.59 -15.66
C GLU A 43 9.54 -4.86 -16.41
N THR A 44 8.32 -5.39 -16.34
CA THR A 44 7.18 -4.89 -17.12
C THR A 44 6.54 -3.65 -16.50
N ALA A 45 6.39 -3.63 -15.17
CA ALA A 45 5.59 -2.64 -14.47
C ALA A 45 6.31 -2.03 -13.26
N GLY A 46 7.60 -2.31 -13.06
CA GLY A 46 8.37 -1.87 -11.90
C GLY A 46 8.41 -0.35 -11.72
N ASP A 47 8.34 0.43 -12.79
CA ASP A 47 8.27 1.90 -12.72
C ASP A 47 6.98 2.41 -12.06
N HIS A 48 5.94 1.57 -11.98
CA HIS A 48 4.63 1.89 -11.40
C HIS A 48 4.39 1.22 -10.03
N VAL A 49 5.37 0.49 -9.49
CA VAL A 49 5.33 -0.13 -8.15
C VAL A 49 6.25 0.64 -7.21
N ASP A 50 5.76 1.10 -6.06
CA ASP A 50 6.60 1.83 -5.10
C ASP A 50 6.96 0.96 -3.88
N LEU A 51 6.08 0.02 -3.54
CA LEU A 51 6.18 -0.85 -2.37
C LEU A 51 5.78 -2.29 -2.74
N VAL A 52 6.44 -3.28 -2.13
CA VAL A 52 5.99 -4.67 -2.12
C VAL A 52 5.83 -5.15 -0.68
N LYS A 53 4.63 -5.61 -0.34
CA LYS A 53 4.32 -6.30 0.91
C LYS A 53 4.36 -7.80 0.67
N PHE A 54 5.28 -8.51 1.33
CA PHE A 54 5.20 -9.97 1.42
C PHE A 54 4.11 -10.32 2.41
N ALA A 55 3.03 -10.88 1.91
CA ALA A 55 1.75 -10.88 2.59
C ALA A 55 1.78 -11.60 3.95
N PHE A 56 1.07 -11.05 4.93
CA PHE A 56 0.81 -11.66 6.25
C PHE A 56 2.07 -12.25 6.91
N GLY A 57 2.18 -13.57 6.99
CA GLY A 57 3.31 -14.32 7.57
C GLY A 57 4.08 -15.15 6.55
N THR A 58 4.06 -14.78 5.26
CA THR A 58 4.66 -15.61 4.20
C THR A 58 6.18 -15.58 4.18
N SER A 59 6.82 -14.49 4.63
CA SER A 59 8.28 -14.33 4.47
C SER A 59 9.10 -15.54 4.97
N PRO A 60 8.86 -16.10 6.18
CA PRO A 60 9.61 -17.27 6.66
C PRO A 60 9.32 -18.57 5.90
N LEU A 61 8.30 -18.61 5.03
CA LEU A 61 7.92 -19.79 4.25
C LEU A 61 8.60 -19.85 2.88
N TYR A 62 9.22 -18.76 2.44
CA TYR A 62 10.02 -18.76 1.22
C TYR A 62 11.34 -19.51 1.45
N PRO A 63 11.87 -20.22 0.43
CA PRO A 63 13.27 -20.60 0.45
C PRO A 63 14.15 -19.35 0.57
N ASP A 64 15.10 -19.35 1.51
CA ASP A 64 15.97 -18.20 1.83
C ASP A 64 16.57 -17.52 0.59
N GLY A 65 17.14 -18.33 -0.32
CA GLY A 65 17.74 -17.83 -1.56
C GLY A 65 16.74 -17.20 -2.54
N VAL A 66 15.47 -17.61 -2.52
CA VAL A 66 14.41 -16.97 -3.31
C VAL A 66 14.04 -15.62 -2.69
N LEU A 67 13.78 -15.58 -1.38
CA LEU A 67 13.39 -14.35 -0.69
C LEU A 67 14.45 -13.26 -0.82
N ARG A 68 15.72 -13.58 -0.54
CA ARG A 68 16.85 -12.65 -0.67
C ARG A 68 16.98 -12.08 -2.08
N ARG A 69 16.79 -12.92 -3.11
CA ARG A 69 16.84 -12.47 -4.51
C ARG A 69 15.68 -11.52 -4.85
N LYS A 70 14.45 -11.81 -4.41
CA LYS A 70 13.28 -10.93 -4.61
C LYS A 70 13.50 -9.57 -3.95
N ILE A 71 13.91 -9.56 -2.68
CA ILE A 71 14.21 -8.34 -1.92
C ILE A 71 15.30 -7.53 -2.63
N ALA A 72 16.42 -8.16 -2.99
CA ALA A 72 17.53 -7.46 -3.64
C ALA A 72 17.12 -6.88 -5.01
N LEU A 73 16.32 -7.62 -5.80
CA LEU A 73 15.85 -7.16 -7.09
C LEU A 73 14.92 -5.94 -6.96
N ALA A 74 13.93 -6.00 -6.07
CA ALA A 74 13.01 -4.89 -5.81
C ALA A 74 13.77 -3.64 -5.39
N ARG A 75 14.70 -3.77 -4.44
CA ARG A 75 15.51 -2.64 -3.96
C ARG A 75 16.39 -2.03 -5.05
N ARG A 76 17.01 -2.83 -5.91
CA ARG A 76 17.79 -2.32 -7.07
C ARG A 76 16.92 -1.52 -8.05
N ARG A 77 15.61 -1.76 -8.08
CA ARG A 77 14.62 -1.03 -8.90
C ARG A 77 13.96 0.13 -8.14
N GLY A 78 14.49 0.50 -6.96
CA GLY A 78 13.93 1.58 -6.14
C GLY A 78 12.53 1.26 -5.58
N VAL A 79 12.22 -0.03 -5.38
CA VAL A 79 10.97 -0.50 -4.76
C VAL A 79 11.27 -0.90 -3.33
N SER A 80 10.60 -0.27 -2.37
CA SER A 80 10.71 -0.65 -0.96
C SER A 80 9.97 -1.95 -0.70
N VAL A 81 10.47 -2.77 0.21
CA VAL A 81 9.93 -4.08 0.53
C VAL A 81 9.77 -4.25 2.03
N MET A 82 8.65 -4.86 2.43
CA MET A 82 8.36 -5.16 3.84
C MET A 82 7.71 -6.54 4.02
N PRO A 83 7.94 -7.19 5.17
CA PRO A 83 7.08 -8.28 5.62
C PRO A 83 5.70 -7.74 6.03
N GLY A 84 4.66 -8.56 5.94
CA GLY A 84 3.34 -8.23 6.44
C GLY A 84 3.31 -8.12 7.97
N GLY A 85 2.46 -7.24 8.50
CA GLY A 85 2.42 -6.91 9.92
C GLY A 85 1.98 -8.09 10.79
N THR A 86 1.22 -9.02 10.24
CA THR A 86 0.84 -10.27 10.94
C THR A 86 2.07 -11.10 11.35
N LEU A 87 3.19 -11.00 10.62
CA LEU A 87 4.45 -11.62 11.03
C LEU A 87 5.06 -10.94 12.26
N LEU A 88 5.02 -9.60 12.32
CA LEU A 88 5.45 -8.87 13.51
C LEU A 88 4.52 -9.14 14.70
N GLU A 89 3.21 -9.20 14.50
CA GLU A 89 2.25 -9.61 15.53
C GLU A 89 2.58 -11.02 16.08
N THR A 90 3.00 -11.93 15.21
CA THR A 90 3.48 -13.27 15.63
C THR A 90 4.74 -13.16 16.49
N ALA A 91 5.69 -12.32 16.09
CA ALA A 91 6.91 -12.08 16.87
C ALA A 91 6.62 -11.45 18.24
N VAL A 92 5.67 -10.51 18.33
CA VAL A 92 5.20 -9.94 19.61
C VAL A 92 4.60 -11.03 20.50
N ARG A 93 3.69 -11.84 19.95
CA ARG A 93 3.02 -12.90 20.72
C ARG A 93 3.97 -13.97 21.25
N GLN A 94 5.09 -14.19 20.57
CA GLN A 94 6.09 -15.21 20.92
C GLN A 94 7.29 -14.63 21.68
N ASP A 95 7.29 -13.33 22.01
CA ASP A 95 8.44 -12.64 22.62
C ASP A 95 9.74 -12.71 21.77
N MET A 96 9.57 -12.61 20.45
CA MET A 96 10.64 -12.76 19.44
C MET A 96 10.87 -11.49 18.60
N VAL A 97 10.42 -10.32 19.07
CA VAL A 97 10.59 -9.03 18.38
C VAL A 97 12.05 -8.75 18.00
N PRO A 98 13.06 -8.94 18.88
CA PRO A 98 14.46 -8.72 18.50
C PRO A 98 14.93 -9.61 17.34
N SER A 99 14.49 -10.88 17.34
CA SER A 99 14.82 -11.85 16.29
C SER A 99 14.16 -11.50 14.97
N PHE A 100 12.93 -11.01 15.00
CA PHE A 100 12.22 -10.52 13.81
C PHE A 100 12.98 -9.36 13.15
N PHE A 101 13.35 -8.33 13.91
CA PHE A 101 14.06 -7.18 13.35
C PHE A 101 15.46 -7.54 12.84
N ARG A 102 16.18 -8.42 13.55
CA ARG A 102 17.46 -8.95 13.06
C ARG A 102 17.30 -9.64 11.71
N ALA A 103 16.35 -10.57 11.59
CA ALA A 103 16.09 -11.28 10.35
C ALA A 103 15.65 -10.32 9.22
N ALA A 104 14.81 -9.33 9.53
CA ALA A 104 14.36 -8.34 8.56
C ALA A 104 15.55 -7.57 7.95
N LEU A 105 16.48 -7.10 8.79
CA LEU A 105 17.68 -6.40 8.38
C LEU A 105 18.64 -7.32 7.59
N GLU A 106 18.90 -8.53 8.08
CA GLU A 106 19.79 -9.50 7.44
C GLU A 106 19.30 -9.97 6.07
N LEU A 107 17.98 -10.09 5.88
CA LEU A 107 17.37 -10.40 4.59
C LEU A 107 17.40 -9.21 3.63
N GLY A 108 17.58 -8.00 4.16
CA GLY A 108 17.66 -6.77 3.39
C GLY A 108 16.33 -6.06 3.19
N PHE A 109 15.32 -6.27 4.05
CA PHE A 109 14.14 -5.42 4.05
C PHE A 109 14.53 -3.97 4.38
N ASP A 110 13.92 -2.98 3.71
CA ASP A 110 14.08 -1.54 4.00
C ASP A 110 12.83 -0.93 4.63
N ALA A 111 11.76 -1.71 4.77
CA ALA A 111 10.52 -1.29 5.39
C ALA A 111 9.94 -2.39 6.29
N VAL A 112 9.05 -1.99 7.22
CA VAL A 112 8.27 -2.89 8.07
C VAL A 112 6.83 -2.40 8.19
N GLU A 113 5.90 -3.35 8.34
CA GLU A 113 4.51 -3.07 8.72
C GLU A 113 4.31 -3.33 10.22
N VAL A 114 3.73 -2.36 10.95
CA VAL A 114 3.30 -2.51 12.35
C VAL A 114 1.78 -2.50 12.41
N SER A 115 1.19 -3.63 12.80
CA SER A 115 -0.26 -3.83 12.87
C SER A 115 -0.68 -4.46 14.20
N ASP A 116 -1.97 -4.41 14.47
CA ASP A 116 -2.64 -4.98 15.65
C ASP A 116 -4.00 -5.59 15.27
N GLY A 117 -4.11 -6.06 14.02
CA GLY A 117 -5.36 -6.61 13.51
C GLY A 117 -5.72 -7.99 14.07
N THR A 118 -4.75 -8.75 14.61
CA THR A 118 -4.89 -10.14 15.06
C THR A 118 -4.66 -10.31 16.56
N ILE A 119 -3.81 -9.49 17.15
CA ILE A 119 -3.52 -9.46 18.60
C ILE A 119 -3.96 -8.13 19.20
N GLU A 120 -4.25 -8.13 20.50
CA GLU A 120 -4.32 -6.87 21.25
C GLU A 120 -2.90 -6.34 21.46
N LEU A 121 -2.61 -5.17 20.90
CA LEU A 121 -1.32 -4.51 21.04
C LEU A 121 -1.49 -3.22 21.85
N PRO A 122 -1.00 -3.16 23.10
CA PRO A 122 -1.08 -1.94 23.91
C PRO A 122 -0.38 -0.77 23.22
N ARG A 123 -0.97 0.43 23.32
CA ARG A 123 -0.44 1.66 22.72
C ARG A 123 1.06 1.91 23.03
N PRO A 124 1.55 1.76 24.28
CA PRO A 124 2.98 1.95 24.56
C PRO A 124 3.87 1.00 23.76
N LEU A 125 3.50 -0.28 23.68
CA LEU A 125 4.25 -1.29 22.93
C LEU A 125 4.21 -1.00 21.42
N ARG A 126 3.06 -0.59 20.87
CA ARG A 126 2.96 -0.17 19.46
C ARG A 126 3.91 1.00 19.16
N THR A 127 3.92 2.01 20.03
CA THR A 127 4.82 3.18 19.89
C THR A 127 6.29 2.77 19.98
N GLU A 128 6.63 1.86 20.89
CA GLU A 128 7.98 1.29 21.00
C GLU A 128 8.40 0.55 19.72
N LEU A 129 7.54 -0.30 19.15
CA LEU A 129 7.82 -1.02 17.91
C LEU A 129 8.05 -0.08 16.73
N ILE A 130 7.25 0.98 16.59
CA ILE A 130 7.42 2.00 15.54
C ILE A 130 8.76 2.72 15.72
N SER A 131 9.06 3.14 16.95
CA SER A 131 10.29 3.90 17.28
C SER A 131 11.54 3.03 17.10
N MET A 132 11.47 1.75 17.48
CA MET A 132 12.53 0.76 17.29
C MET A 132 12.79 0.51 15.81
N ALA A 133 11.75 0.28 15.01
CA ALA A 133 11.91 0.11 13.57
C ALA A 133 12.56 1.34 12.92
N ARG A 134 12.17 2.54 13.35
CA ARG A 134 12.80 3.79 12.89
C ARG A 134 14.26 3.91 13.26
N SER A 135 14.62 3.60 14.49
CA SER A 135 16.01 3.69 14.96
C SER A 135 16.93 2.69 14.24
N LEU A 136 16.37 1.59 13.74
CA LEU A 136 17.05 0.62 12.87
C LEU A 136 17.16 1.08 11.39
N GLY A 137 16.66 2.27 11.05
CA GLY A 137 16.71 2.82 9.70
C GLY A 137 15.67 2.26 8.74
N LEU A 138 14.65 1.55 9.24
CA LEU A 138 13.55 1.05 8.42
C LEU A 138 12.50 2.14 8.19
N ARG A 139 11.91 2.12 6.99
CA ARG A 139 10.62 2.76 6.75
C ARG A 139 9.53 2.02 7.52
N VAL A 140 8.58 2.74 8.08
CA VAL A 140 7.56 2.17 8.95
C VAL A 140 6.19 2.53 8.40
N PHE A 141 5.45 1.50 8.04
CA PHE A 141 4.04 1.59 7.67
C PHE A 141 3.25 1.01 8.83
N THR A 142 2.28 1.75 9.34
CA THR A 142 1.38 1.19 10.37
C THR A 142 0.07 0.81 9.73
N GLU A 143 -0.67 -0.13 10.30
CA GLU A 143 -2.00 -0.51 9.81
C GLU A 143 -3.06 -0.09 10.83
N PHE A 144 -4.16 0.48 10.33
CA PHE A 144 -5.37 0.77 11.09
C PHE A 144 -6.54 -0.01 10.50
N GLY A 145 -7.14 -0.85 11.35
CA GLY A 145 -8.29 -1.67 11.02
C GLY A 145 -8.36 -2.89 11.91
N LYS A 146 -9.58 -3.40 12.13
CA LYS A 146 -9.78 -4.68 12.81
C LYS A 146 -10.16 -5.73 11.77
N LYS A 147 -9.50 -6.88 11.84
CA LYS A 147 -9.76 -8.08 11.02
C LYS A 147 -11.12 -8.75 11.31
N LYS A 148 -12.08 -8.12 11.99
CA LYS A 148 -13.39 -8.72 12.21
C LYS A 148 -14.32 -8.38 11.05
N ALA A 149 -14.99 -9.39 10.48
CA ALA A 149 -16.01 -9.16 9.45
C ALA A 149 -17.10 -8.21 9.98
N GLY A 150 -17.55 -7.28 9.14
CA GLY A 150 -18.52 -6.24 9.49
C GLY A 150 -17.96 -5.06 10.29
N SER A 151 -16.64 -5.03 10.58
CA SER A 151 -16.01 -3.86 11.16
C SER A 151 -16.15 -2.64 10.22
N ARG A 152 -16.52 -1.51 10.80
CA ARG A 152 -16.62 -0.23 10.09
C ARG A 152 -15.43 0.65 10.45
N LEU A 153 -15.08 1.55 9.55
CA LEU A 153 -14.00 2.48 9.76
C LEU A 153 -14.46 3.63 10.67
N ASP A 154 -13.83 3.80 11.83
CA ASP A 154 -14.00 5.00 12.63
C ASP A 154 -12.98 6.06 12.17
N ALA A 155 -13.47 7.10 11.50
CA ALA A 155 -12.63 8.16 10.95
C ALA A 155 -11.97 9.04 12.04
N VAL A 156 -12.59 9.21 13.20
CA VAL A 156 -12.02 10.00 14.31
C VAL A 156 -10.90 9.21 14.96
N GLU A 157 -11.14 7.92 15.21
CA GLU A 157 -10.12 7.03 15.75
C GLU A 157 -8.95 6.84 14.77
N LEU A 158 -9.23 6.67 13.47
CA LEU A 158 -8.21 6.61 12.42
C LEU A 158 -7.29 7.83 12.47
N LEU A 159 -7.85 9.04 12.50
CA LEU A 159 -7.06 10.27 12.53
C LEU A 159 -6.19 10.33 13.81
N ARG A 160 -6.77 10.02 14.97
CA ARG A 160 -6.04 10.01 16.24
C ARG A 160 -4.87 9.03 16.21
N VAL A 161 -5.11 7.77 15.83
CA VAL A 161 -4.08 6.74 15.76
C VAL A 161 -3.02 7.11 14.72
N ALA A 162 -3.41 7.69 13.60
CA ALA A 162 -2.48 8.12 12.56
C ALA A 162 -1.56 9.24 13.02
N GLU A 163 -2.05 10.21 13.80
CA GLU A 163 -1.17 11.23 14.39
C GLU A 163 -0.21 10.63 15.43
N GLU A 164 -0.71 9.77 16.32
CA GLU A 164 0.13 9.11 17.34
C GLU A 164 1.22 8.23 16.70
N ASP A 165 0.86 7.45 15.68
CA ASP A 165 1.81 6.62 14.95
C ASP A 165 2.83 7.46 14.19
N ARG A 166 2.42 8.58 13.60
CA ARG A 166 3.33 9.52 12.92
C ARG A 166 4.29 10.20 13.88
N GLU A 167 3.83 10.59 15.07
CA GLU A 167 4.67 11.14 16.13
C GLU A 167 5.71 10.12 16.62
N ALA A 168 5.34 8.84 16.68
CA ALA A 168 6.27 7.74 16.93
C ALA A 168 7.23 7.46 15.76
N GLY A 169 6.94 8.02 14.58
CA GLY A 169 7.78 7.97 13.40
C GLY A 169 7.25 7.13 12.24
N ALA A 170 5.97 6.80 12.14
CA ALA A 170 5.41 6.14 10.95
C ALA A 170 5.49 7.06 9.69
N ASP A 171 5.78 6.47 8.51
CA ASP A 171 5.78 7.19 7.22
C ASP A 171 4.35 7.40 6.74
N LEU A 172 3.55 6.33 6.77
CA LEU A 172 2.16 6.30 6.32
C LEU A 172 1.36 5.30 7.16
N VAL A 173 0.06 5.58 7.30
CA VAL A 173 -0.91 4.67 7.90
C VAL A 173 -1.71 4.00 6.80
N ILE A 174 -1.66 2.67 6.77
CA ILE A 174 -2.44 1.79 5.92
C ILE A 174 -3.85 1.70 6.48
N VAL A 175 -4.85 1.98 5.66
CA VAL A 175 -6.26 1.77 6.01
C VAL A 175 -6.67 0.39 5.50
N GLU A 176 -6.90 -0.54 6.43
CA GLU A 176 -7.10 -1.96 6.12
C GLU A 176 -8.43 -2.21 5.39
N ALA A 177 -8.34 -2.99 4.31
CA ALA A 177 -9.48 -3.57 3.61
C ALA A 177 -9.38 -5.10 3.53
N ARG A 178 -8.28 -5.68 4.07
CA ARG A 178 -7.84 -7.07 3.89
C ARG A 178 -7.51 -7.36 2.43
N GLU A 179 -6.99 -8.55 2.19
CA GLU A 179 -6.84 -9.08 0.83
C GLU A 179 -8.20 -9.19 0.10
N SER A 180 -9.28 -9.50 0.84
CA SER A 180 -10.60 -9.67 0.25
C SER A 180 -11.24 -8.34 -0.18
N GLY A 181 -10.85 -7.22 0.42
CA GLY A 181 -11.46 -5.91 0.18
C GLY A 181 -12.88 -5.82 0.76
N THR A 182 -13.14 -6.34 1.96
CA THR A 182 -14.52 -6.50 2.48
C THR A 182 -14.69 -6.00 3.92
N VAL A 183 -13.83 -5.07 4.35
CA VAL A 183 -13.90 -4.43 5.67
C VAL A 183 -13.59 -2.94 5.56
N GLY A 184 -13.82 -2.19 6.65
CA GLY A 184 -13.48 -0.78 6.71
C GLY A 184 -14.36 0.06 5.79
N LEU A 185 -13.74 0.65 4.75
CA LEU A 185 -14.44 1.43 3.72
C LEU A 185 -15.35 0.59 2.83
N PHE A 186 -15.19 -0.73 2.82
CA PHE A 186 -15.93 -1.61 1.94
C PHE A 186 -16.94 -2.48 2.69
N ASP A 187 -18.00 -2.85 2.01
CA ASP A 187 -19.00 -3.80 2.50
C ASP A 187 -18.62 -5.26 2.23
N GLU A 188 -19.48 -6.19 2.64
CA GLU A 188 -19.26 -7.63 2.47
C GLU A 188 -19.19 -8.05 1.00
N GLY A 189 -19.85 -7.30 0.11
CA GLY A 189 -19.76 -7.45 -1.35
C GLY A 189 -18.52 -6.78 -1.95
N GLY A 190 -17.77 -6.01 -1.17
CA GLY A 190 -16.62 -5.20 -1.61
C GLY A 190 -17.01 -3.85 -2.22
N GLY A 191 -18.29 -3.47 -2.12
CA GLY A 191 -18.80 -2.17 -2.52
C GLY A 191 -18.34 -1.06 -1.57
N LEU A 192 -18.15 0.14 -2.08
CA LEU A 192 -17.74 1.29 -1.28
C LEU A 192 -18.89 1.77 -0.39
N ARG A 193 -18.61 1.98 0.90
CA ARG A 193 -19.53 2.64 1.84
C ARG A 193 -19.40 4.15 1.68
N GLU A 194 -20.15 4.74 0.76
CA GLU A 194 -20.06 6.16 0.42
C GLU A 194 -20.14 7.10 1.64
N GLY A 195 -21.04 6.82 2.58
CA GLY A 195 -21.16 7.60 3.81
C GLY A 195 -19.91 7.57 4.70
N GLU A 196 -19.21 6.44 4.76
CA GLU A 196 -17.94 6.31 5.50
C GLU A 196 -16.82 7.05 4.78
N LEU A 197 -16.75 6.95 3.45
CA LEU A 197 -15.78 7.68 2.64
C LEU A 197 -15.95 9.20 2.80
N GLU A 198 -17.17 9.72 2.73
CA GLU A 198 -17.44 11.15 2.89
C GLU A 198 -17.11 11.63 4.31
N ARG A 199 -17.39 10.81 5.32
CA ARG A 199 -16.98 11.09 6.70
C ARG A 199 -15.47 11.15 6.83
N VAL A 200 -14.74 10.20 6.25
CA VAL A 200 -13.28 10.18 6.19
C VAL A 200 -12.73 11.41 5.50
N ARG A 201 -13.23 11.77 4.31
CA ARG A 201 -12.80 12.96 3.56
C ARG A 201 -12.89 14.23 4.39
N ARG A 202 -13.97 14.35 5.19
CA ARG A 202 -14.20 15.51 6.05
C ARG A 202 -13.26 15.55 7.26
N ILE A 203 -13.00 14.40 7.89
CA ILE A 203 -12.26 14.34 9.16
C ILE A 203 -10.75 14.28 8.92
N VAL A 204 -10.33 13.40 8.03
CA VAL A 204 -8.92 13.00 7.86
C VAL A 204 -8.14 14.04 7.05
N GLY A 205 -8.83 14.87 6.26
CA GLY A 205 -8.23 15.94 5.48
C GLY A 205 -7.40 15.40 4.31
N ASP A 206 -6.08 15.57 4.37
CA ASP A 206 -5.18 15.16 3.28
C ASP A 206 -5.04 13.62 3.21
N HIS A 207 -5.81 13.02 2.29
CA HIS A 207 -5.82 11.59 2.01
C HIS A 207 -4.44 11.00 1.64
N ARG A 208 -3.49 11.84 1.19
CA ARG A 208 -2.15 11.41 0.77
C ARG A 208 -1.25 11.01 1.94
N ARG A 209 -1.71 11.28 3.18
CA ARG A 209 -1.09 10.81 4.42
C ARG A 209 -1.40 9.34 4.75
N PHE A 210 -2.28 8.73 3.96
CA PHE A 210 -2.76 7.35 4.15
C PHE A 210 -2.46 6.51 2.93
N LEU A 211 -2.41 5.20 3.12
CA LEU A 211 -2.32 4.20 2.06
C LEU A 211 -3.57 3.32 2.12
N TRP A 212 -4.42 3.40 1.11
CA TRP A 212 -5.74 2.77 1.13
C TRP A 212 -5.68 1.40 0.48
N GLU A 213 -5.96 0.32 1.21
CA GLU A 213 -6.01 -1.00 0.59
C GLU A 213 -7.21 -1.10 -0.37
N ALA A 214 -6.95 -1.51 -1.62
CA ALA A 214 -7.95 -1.60 -2.68
C ALA A 214 -7.64 -2.78 -3.61
N PRO A 215 -7.76 -4.03 -3.13
CA PRO A 215 -7.40 -5.21 -3.90
C PRO A 215 -8.26 -5.45 -5.15
N ARG A 216 -9.46 -4.83 -5.23
CA ARG A 216 -10.38 -5.00 -6.37
C ARG A 216 -10.40 -3.77 -7.27
N LYS A 217 -10.64 -3.98 -8.57
CA LYS A 217 -10.72 -2.91 -9.57
C LYS A 217 -11.73 -1.84 -9.17
N GLU A 218 -12.94 -2.23 -8.78
CA GLU A 218 -14.04 -1.32 -8.45
C GLU A 218 -13.66 -0.39 -7.29
N GLN A 219 -12.85 -0.90 -6.35
CA GLN A 219 -12.34 -0.15 -5.20
C GLN A 219 -11.26 0.84 -5.62
N GLN A 220 -10.36 0.42 -6.51
CA GLN A 220 -9.34 1.29 -7.11
C GLN A 220 -10.01 2.46 -7.86
N VAL A 221 -11.02 2.17 -8.69
CA VAL A 221 -11.80 3.18 -9.41
C VAL A 221 -12.47 4.14 -8.44
N ALA A 222 -13.18 3.63 -7.44
CA ALA A 222 -13.91 4.46 -6.47
C ALA A 222 -12.98 5.43 -5.72
N LEU A 223 -11.81 4.96 -5.27
CA LEU A 223 -10.84 5.80 -4.59
C LEU A 223 -10.15 6.79 -5.53
N LEU A 224 -9.86 6.41 -6.79
CA LEU A 224 -9.32 7.32 -7.80
C LEU A 224 -10.29 8.45 -8.14
N LEU A 225 -11.58 8.16 -8.25
CA LEU A 225 -12.61 9.18 -8.50
C LEU A 225 -12.84 10.07 -7.27
N ALA A 226 -12.76 9.52 -6.07
CA ALA A 226 -12.99 10.28 -4.83
C ALA A 226 -11.83 11.18 -4.42
N PHE A 227 -10.60 10.67 -4.53
CA PHE A 227 -9.38 11.32 -4.04
C PHE A 227 -8.48 11.86 -5.15
N GLY A 228 -8.69 11.42 -6.38
CA GLY A 228 -7.87 11.78 -7.54
C GLY A 228 -6.72 10.79 -7.79
N PRO A 229 -5.97 10.98 -8.90
CA PRO A 229 -4.95 10.04 -9.35
C PRO A 229 -3.72 9.94 -8.43
N GLN A 230 -3.58 10.84 -7.45
CA GLN A 230 -2.49 10.86 -6.47
C GLN A 230 -2.82 10.12 -5.16
N VAL A 231 -3.95 9.40 -5.08
CA VAL A 231 -4.24 8.53 -3.92
C VAL A 231 -3.23 7.39 -3.82
N ASN A 232 -2.71 7.12 -2.62
CA ASN A 232 -1.84 5.97 -2.38
C ASN A 232 -2.71 4.71 -2.22
N LEU A 233 -2.40 3.65 -2.97
CA LEU A 233 -3.19 2.42 -2.97
C LEU A 233 -2.35 1.20 -2.60
N GLY A 234 -2.95 0.32 -1.80
CA GLY A 234 -2.36 -0.89 -1.27
C GLY A 234 -3.08 -2.17 -1.63
N ASN A 235 -2.43 -3.29 -1.35
CA ASN A 235 -2.89 -4.63 -1.72
C ASN A 235 -3.22 -4.78 -3.20
N ILE A 236 -2.51 -4.06 -4.06
CA ILE A 236 -2.68 -4.18 -5.50
C ILE A 236 -2.16 -5.54 -5.95
N PRO A 237 -2.97 -6.38 -6.62
CA PRO A 237 -2.47 -7.62 -7.19
C PRO A 237 -1.40 -7.33 -8.24
N ALA A 238 -0.34 -8.14 -8.30
CA ALA A 238 0.76 -7.95 -9.24
C ALA A 238 0.31 -7.81 -10.71
N ARG A 239 -0.71 -8.60 -11.12
CA ARG A 239 -1.30 -8.54 -12.47
C ARG A 239 -2.06 -7.25 -12.78
N ASP A 240 -2.44 -6.47 -11.76
CA ASP A 240 -3.29 -5.30 -11.93
C ASP A 240 -2.50 -3.99 -11.95
N VAL A 241 -1.16 -4.02 -11.78
CA VAL A 241 -0.33 -2.80 -11.69
C VAL A 241 -0.48 -1.90 -12.91
N LEU A 242 -0.36 -2.44 -14.14
CA LEU A 242 -0.55 -1.63 -15.35
C LEU A 242 -1.99 -1.18 -15.54
N ALA A 243 -2.97 -2.00 -15.16
CA ALA A 243 -4.38 -1.62 -15.21
C ALA A 243 -4.67 -0.45 -14.26
N LEU A 244 -4.08 -0.47 -13.06
CA LEU A 244 -4.15 0.64 -12.12
C LEU A 244 -3.47 1.89 -12.65
N GLU A 245 -2.27 1.77 -13.23
CA GLU A 245 -1.57 2.91 -13.80
C GLU A 245 -2.38 3.52 -14.96
N ALA A 246 -2.97 2.70 -15.84
CA ALA A 246 -3.86 3.19 -16.89
C ALA A 246 -5.06 3.96 -16.30
N MET A 247 -5.63 3.48 -15.18
CA MET A 247 -6.70 4.20 -14.49
C MET A 247 -6.22 5.53 -13.89
N ARG A 248 -5.03 5.60 -13.30
CA ARG A 248 -4.45 6.86 -12.77
C ARG A 248 -4.24 7.92 -13.86
N ARG A 249 -4.01 7.49 -15.11
CA ARG A 249 -3.76 8.37 -16.25
C ARG A 249 -5.01 8.68 -17.09
N GLY A 250 -6.16 8.14 -16.72
CA GLY A 250 -7.40 8.27 -17.49
C GLY A 250 -7.37 7.50 -18.82
N LEU A 251 -6.52 6.48 -18.95
CA LEU A 251 -6.37 5.64 -20.15
C LEU A 251 -7.29 4.41 -20.14
N ARG A 252 -8.23 4.34 -19.18
CA ARG A 252 -9.23 3.29 -19.07
C ARG A 252 -10.61 3.92 -18.94
N SER A 253 -11.63 3.30 -19.53
CA SER A 253 -13.00 3.83 -19.55
C SER A 253 -13.52 4.22 -18.16
N ASP A 254 -13.21 3.43 -17.12
CA ASP A 254 -13.69 3.66 -15.75
C ASP A 254 -13.23 5.02 -15.17
N THR A 255 -12.11 5.58 -15.65
CA THR A 255 -11.53 6.83 -15.17
C THR A 255 -11.19 7.81 -16.30
N PHE A 256 -11.81 7.65 -17.47
CA PHE A 256 -11.56 8.48 -18.64
C PHE A 256 -11.80 9.98 -18.36
N GLY A 257 -12.73 10.30 -17.46
CA GLY A 257 -12.98 11.69 -17.02
C GLY A 257 -11.84 12.33 -16.22
N LEU A 258 -10.77 11.59 -15.85
CA LEU A 258 -9.58 12.15 -15.19
C LEU A 258 -8.58 12.79 -16.17
N GLN A 259 -8.79 12.65 -17.48
CA GLN A 259 -7.95 13.33 -18.46
C GLN A 259 -8.10 14.86 -18.33
N ARG A 260 -7.04 15.61 -18.62
CA ARG A 260 -7.17 17.07 -18.66
C ARG A 260 -8.10 17.45 -19.81
N CYS A 261 -9.16 18.20 -19.52
CA CYS A 261 -10.03 18.75 -20.56
C CYS A 261 -9.19 19.62 -21.51
N VAL A 262 -9.08 19.21 -22.77
CA VAL A 262 -8.73 20.13 -23.84
C VAL A 262 -10.02 20.89 -24.16
N PRO A 263 -10.06 22.23 -24.07
CA PRO A 263 -11.29 23.03 -24.16
C PRO A 263 -12.18 22.81 -25.41
N GLU A 264 -11.72 22.04 -26.40
CA GLU A 264 -12.38 21.88 -27.70
C GLU A 264 -13.09 20.53 -27.90
N TYR A 265 -13.02 19.60 -26.94
CA TYR A 265 -13.75 18.33 -27.02
C TYR A 265 -14.63 18.12 -25.78
N VAL A 266 -15.87 18.58 -25.89
CA VAL A 266 -16.97 18.16 -25.01
C VAL A 266 -17.58 16.91 -25.64
N ILE A 267 -17.52 15.78 -24.93
CA ILE A 267 -18.31 14.58 -25.25
C ILE A 267 -19.73 14.79 -24.71
#